data_AF-X0TFQ2-F1
#
_entry.id   AF-X0TFQ2-F1
#
_cell.length_a   1.000
_cell.length_b   1.000
_cell.length_c   1.000
_cell.angle_alpha   90.00
_cell.angle_beta   90.00
_cell.angle_gamma   90.00
#
_symmetry.space_group_name_H-M   'P 1'
#
loop_
_entity.id
_entity.type
_entity.pdbx_description
1 polymer ?
#
loop_
_entity_poly.entity_id
_entity_poly.type
_entity_poly.pdbx_seq_one_letter_code
_entity_poly.pdbx_strand_id
1 'polypeptide(L)'
;MGQMAVRVALQCNEADSSLILSEDNTAARLLTRPGEAIYNDANGMVEGNHPFQVVWLGEERRERYLGKLRELADSRKDIPELPRLVFDGNDAANPDANTLLRELIDIGTINGKPPVAPMAWLGDAIAIKDPTVAAFRRQGGTNLLIVGQREDLATSILSMATVSLAAGSDPYPGGAIGKASRFVLFEPAIAEEHPDTMLSRLIEFLPHEIEVVSRLGVV
;
A
#
# COMPACT_ATOMS: atom_id res chain seq x y z
N MET A 1 0.14 15.89 8.43
CA MET A 1 0.65 16.32 7.11
C MET A 1 2.07 16.92 7.17
N GLY A 2 2.94 16.54 8.12
CA GLY A 2 4.30 17.11 8.24
C GLY A 2 5.33 16.65 7.20
N GLN A 3 4.92 15.92 6.15
CA GLN A 3 5.82 15.24 5.22
C GLN A 3 5.89 15.91 3.83
N MET A 4 4.99 16.85 3.53
CA MET A 4 5.00 17.59 2.26
C MET A 4 5.63 18.97 2.46
N ALA A 5 6.79 19.21 1.87
CA ALA A 5 7.51 20.49 2.02
C ALA A 5 6.87 21.63 1.22
N VAL A 6 6.36 21.30 0.03
CA VAL A 6 5.72 22.24 -0.89
C VAL A 6 4.21 21.99 -0.86
N ARG A 7 3.43 23.07 -0.71
CA ARG A 7 1.98 23.06 -0.57
C ARG A 7 1.36 24.10 -1.48
N VAL A 8 0.22 23.77 -2.09
CA VAL A 8 -0.55 24.69 -2.92
C VAL A 8 -1.99 24.67 -2.46
N ALA A 9 -2.51 25.84 -2.09
CA ALA A 9 -3.90 25.99 -1.65
C ALA A 9 -4.63 26.96 -2.59
N LEU A 10 -5.74 26.50 -3.20
CA LEU A 10 -6.71 27.37 -3.86
C LEU A 10 -7.67 27.95 -2.81
N GLN A 11 -8.56 28.85 -3.22
CA GLN A 11 -9.64 29.33 -2.36
C GLN A 11 -10.39 28.15 -1.69
N CYS A 12 -10.38 28.12 -0.37
CA CYS A 12 -11.04 27.11 0.45
C CYS A 12 -11.55 27.74 1.76
N ASN A 13 -12.17 26.94 2.63
CA ASN A 13 -12.56 27.41 3.96
C ASN A 13 -11.33 27.44 4.91
N GLU A 14 -11.54 27.92 6.14
CA GLU A 14 -10.47 28.03 7.15
C GLU A 14 -9.87 26.69 7.55
N ALA A 15 -10.72 25.69 7.80
CA ALA A 15 -10.28 24.36 8.22
C ALA A 15 -9.42 23.68 7.14
N ASP A 16 -9.83 23.78 5.88
CA ASP A 16 -9.08 23.27 4.74
C ASP A 16 -7.77 24.03 4.54
N SER A 17 -7.76 25.36 4.75
CA SER A 17 -6.54 26.15 4.67
C SER A 17 -5.53 25.71 5.73
N SER A 18 -5.98 25.53 6.98
CA SER A 18 -5.14 25.07 8.07
C SER A 18 -4.64 23.64 7.85
N LEU A 19 -5.47 22.78 7.27
CA LEU A 19 -5.10 21.42 6.91
C LEU A 19 -4.01 21.40 5.82
N ILE A 20 -4.17 22.20 4.75
CA ILE A 20 -3.25 22.22 3.61
C ILE A 20 -1.96 22.97 3.91
N LEU A 21 -2.02 24.13 4.58
CA LEU A 21 -0.85 24.96 4.86
C LEU A 21 -0.30 24.62 6.23
N SER A 22 -0.83 25.19 7.31
CA SER A 22 -0.43 24.88 8.70
C SER A 22 -1.56 25.36 9.61
N GLU A 23 -1.64 24.85 10.85
CA GLU A 23 -2.71 25.23 11.79
C GLU A 23 -2.89 26.76 11.89
N ASP A 24 -1.78 27.50 11.94
CA ASP A 24 -1.73 28.97 12.03
C ASP A 24 -1.82 29.71 10.67
N ASN A 25 -1.96 28.99 9.55
CA ASN A 25 -1.97 29.57 8.20
C ASN A 25 -3.33 29.37 7.51
N THR A 26 -4.22 30.32 7.77
CA THR A 26 -5.59 30.36 7.22
C THR A 26 -5.72 31.25 5.96
N ALA A 27 -4.59 31.66 5.37
CA ALA A 27 -4.54 32.68 4.32
C ALA A 27 -5.34 32.30 3.05
N ALA A 28 -5.49 31.02 2.75
CA ALA A 28 -6.22 30.57 1.56
C ALA A 28 -7.72 30.89 1.61
N ARG A 29 -8.29 31.09 2.82
CA ARG A 29 -9.66 31.56 3.00
C ARG A 29 -9.90 32.98 2.49
N LEU A 30 -8.85 33.81 2.46
CA LEU A 30 -8.94 35.21 2.05
C LEU A 30 -8.85 35.40 0.53
N LEU A 31 -8.60 34.33 -0.21
CA LEU A 31 -8.62 34.36 -1.68
C LEU A 31 -10.05 34.59 -2.18
N THR A 32 -10.19 35.41 -3.22
CA THR A 32 -11.52 35.86 -3.68
C THR A 32 -11.74 35.65 -5.16
N ARG A 33 -10.68 35.69 -5.96
CA ARG A 33 -10.79 35.56 -7.42
C ARG A 33 -10.65 34.10 -7.84
N PRO A 34 -11.47 33.61 -8.78
CA PRO A 34 -11.33 32.26 -9.31
C PRO A 34 -9.91 32.00 -9.83
N GLY A 35 -9.32 30.90 -9.38
CA GLY A 35 -7.95 30.52 -9.75
C GLY A 35 -6.85 31.25 -8.99
N GLU A 36 -7.16 32.12 -8.02
CA GLU A 36 -6.16 32.52 -7.03
C GLU A 36 -5.74 31.32 -6.19
N ALA A 37 -4.44 31.23 -5.91
CA ALA A 37 -3.85 30.20 -5.09
C ALA A 37 -2.64 30.75 -4.31
N ILE A 38 -2.23 30.02 -3.28
CA ILE A 38 -1.01 30.24 -2.52
C ILE A 38 -0.08 29.08 -2.79
N TYR A 39 1.13 29.35 -3.27
CA TYR A 39 2.26 28.43 -3.25
C TYR A 39 3.01 28.63 -1.94
N ASN A 40 3.43 27.54 -1.29
CA ASN A 40 4.20 27.60 -0.06
C ASN A 40 5.29 26.52 -0.06
N ASP A 41 6.55 26.92 0.04
CA ASP A 41 7.71 26.04 0.12
C ASP A 41 8.36 26.03 1.52
N ALA A 42 7.75 26.73 2.48
CA ALA A 42 8.24 26.86 3.85
C ALA A 42 7.43 25.98 4.83
N ASN A 43 7.09 24.75 4.44
CA ASN A 43 6.30 23.82 5.26
C ASN A 43 5.00 24.45 5.78
N GLY A 44 4.32 25.24 4.95
CA GLY A 44 3.02 25.82 5.26
C GLY A 44 3.05 27.01 6.22
N MET A 45 4.23 27.50 6.61
CA MET A 45 4.37 28.71 7.42
C MET A 45 3.91 29.94 6.64
N VAL A 46 3.27 30.90 7.32
CA VAL A 46 2.66 32.08 6.67
C VAL A 46 3.69 32.90 5.89
N GLU A 47 4.92 32.97 6.38
CA GLU A 47 6.03 33.71 5.78
C GLU A 47 6.44 33.16 4.40
N GLY A 48 6.17 31.87 4.14
CA GLY A 48 6.42 31.23 2.85
C GLY A 48 5.26 31.32 1.87
N ASN A 49 4.20 32.09 2.17
CA ASN A 49 3.07 32.23 1.27
C ASN A 49 3.43 33.11 0.06
N HIS A 50 3.37 32.52 -1.13
CA HIS A 50 3.49 33.20 -2.42
C HIS A 50 2.16 33.13 -3.19
N PRO A 51 1.35 34.20 -3.18
CA PRO A 51 0.12 34.25 -3.97
C PRO A 51 0.41 34.20 -5.47
N PHE A 52 -0.38 33.43 -6.20
CA PHE A 52 -0.32 33.35 -7.66
C PHE A 52 -1.70 33.11 -8.28
N GLN A 53 -1.78 33.30 -9.59
CA GLN A 53 -2.97 33.03 -10.38
C GLN A 53 -2.73 31.79 -11.24
N VAL A 54 -3.60 30.78 -11.09
CA VAL A 54 -3.59 29.58 -11.92
C VAL A 54 -3.93 29.97 -13.36
N VAL A 55 -3.15 29.44 -14.32
CA VAL A 55 -3.42 29.58 -15.75
C VAL A 55 -4.73 28.88 -16.11
N TRP A 56 -5.62 29.61 -16.77
CA TRP A 56 -6.83 29.03 -17.33
C TRP A 56 -6.53 28.32 -18.65
N LEU A 57 -6.96 27.05 -18.75
CA LEU A 57 -6.91 26.24 -19.97
C LEU A 57 -8.34 25.98 -20.46
N GLY A 58 -8.75 26.67 -21.52
CA GLY A 58 -10.06 26.46 -22.14
C GLY A 58 -10.24 25.05 -22.68
N GLU A 59 -11.49 24.57 -22.68
CA GLU A 59 -11.86 23.20 -23.03
C GLU A 59 -11.38 22.79 -24.42
N GLU A 60 -11.63 23.60 -25.46
CA GLU A 60 -11.17 23.31 -26.83
C GLU A 60 -9.64 23.12 -26.89
N ARG A 61 -8.89 23.97 -26.19
CA ARG A 61 -7.43 23.87 -26.14
C ARG A 61 -6.99 22.62 -25.38
N ARG A 62 -7.67 22.27 -24.28
CA ARG A 62 -7.44 21.05 -23.51
C ARG A 62 -7.69 19.81 -24.37
N GLU A 63 -8.85 19.68 -24.98
CA GLU A 63 -9.23 18.54 -25.82
C GLU A 63 -8.25 18.35 -26.99
N ARG A 64 -7.83 19.45 -27.64
CA ARG A 64 -6.83 19.40 -28.71
C ARG A 64 -5.49 18.81 -28.23
N TYR A 65 -5.02 19.16 -27.04
CA TYR A 65 -3.77 18.61 -26.52
C TYR A 65 -3.93 17.17 -26.02
N LEU A 66 -5.06 16.84 -25.38
CA LEU A 66 -5.35 15.47 -24.97
C LEU A 66 -5.42 14.52 -26.18
N GLY A 67 -6.04 14.96 -27.28
CA GLY A 67 -6.05 14.22 -28.55
C GLY A 67 -4.64 13.96 -29.08
N LYS A 68 -3.77 14.98 -29.12
CA LYS A 68 -2.37 14.82 -29.53
C LYS A 68 -1.58 13.87 -28.62
N LEU A 69 -1.82 13.91 -27.31
CA LEU A 69 -1.19 12.99 -26.36
C LEU A 69 -1.67 11.56 -26.59
N ARG A 70 -2.95 11.36 -26.92
CA ARG A 70 -3.50 10.05 -27.25
C ARG A 70 -2.90 9.49 -28.53
N GLU A 71 -2.86 10.29 -29.60
CA GLU A 71 -2.22 9.90 -30.86
C GLU A 71 -0.75 9.52 -30.65
N LEU A 72 -0.02 10.30 -29.85
CA LEU A 72 1.36 9.98 -29.49
C LEU A 72 1.45 8.64 -28.75
N ALA A 73 0.62 8.43 -27.73
CA ALA A 73 0.60 7.18 -26.97
C ALA A 73 0.29 5.98 -27.88
N ASP A 74 -0.69 6.09 -28.77
CA ASP A 74 -1.08 5.03 -29.70
C ASP A 74 0.02 4.73 -30.75
N SER A 75 0.84 5.73 -31.10
CA SER A 75 1.94 5.57 -32.04
C SER A 75 3.20 4.92 -31.43
N ARG A 76 3.38 5.01 -30.11
CA ARG A 76 4.56 4.51 -29.39
C ARG A 76 4.44 3.01 -29.17
N LYS A 77 5.26 2.23 -29.87
CA LYS A 77 5.35 0.76 -29.71
C LYS A 77 6.50 0.30 -28.81
N ASP A 78 7.35 1.24 -28.42
CA ASP A 78 8.52 1.01 -27.57
C ASP A 78 8.20 1.07 -26.07
N ILE A 79 7.01 1.56 -25.70
CA ILE A 79 6.53 1.61 -24.33
C ILE A 79 5.43 0.56 -24.18
N PRO A 80 5.52 -0.38 -23.21
CA PRO A 80 4.43 -1.31 -22.93
C PRO A 80 3.20 -0.55 -22.40
N GLU A 81 2.01 -1.10 -22.63
CA GLU A 81 0.80 -0.56 -22.05
C GLU A 81 0.88 -0.67 -20.52
N LEU A 82 0.90 0.49 -19.84
CA LEU A 82 0.92 0.55 -18.38
C LEU A 82 -0.52 0.75 -17.88
N PRO A 83 -0.97 -0.03 -16.88
CA PRO A 83 -2.28 0.21 -16.28
C PRO A 83 -2.31 1.59 -15.65
N ARG A 84 -3.43 2.30 -15.79
CA ARG A 84 -3.66 3.55 -15.09
C ARG A 84 -3.74 3.28 -13.60
N LEU A 85 -2.73 3.72 -12.85
CA LEU A 85 -2.74 3.68 -11.40
C LEU A 85 -3.40 4.95 -10.86
N VAL A 86 -4.53 4.80 -10.17
CA VAL A 86 -5.16 5.88 -9.41
C VAL A 86 -4.91 5.59 -7.94
N PHE A 87 -4.27 6.52 -7.24
CA PHE A 87 -4.10 6.41 -5.81
C PHE A 87 -5.32 7.02 -5.12
N ASP A 88 -6.10 6.20 -4.43
CA ASP A 88 -7.11 6.64 -3.47
C ASP A 88 -6.61 6.31 -2.06
N GLY A 89 -6.35 7.33 -1.25
CA GLY A 89 -5.81 7.15 0.10
C GLY A 89 -6.78 6.48 1.07
N ASN A 90 -8.05 6.33 0.70
CA ASN A 90 -9.07 5.64 1.49
C ASN A 90 -9.35 4.22 1.02
N ASP A 91 -8.82 3.80 -0.13
CA ASP A 91 -9.05 2.45 -0.64
C ASP A 91 -8.32 1.42 0.23
N ALA A 92 -9.02 0.34 0.54
CA ALA A 92 -8.41 -0.80 1.20
C ALA A 92 -7.44 -1.51 0.24
N ALA A 93 -6.31 -1.97 0.77
CA ALA A 93 -5.38 -2.77 -0.02
C ALA A 93 -6.07 -4.03 -0.55
N ASN A 94 -5.85 -4.35 -1.83
CA ASN A 94 -6.42 -5.53 -2.46
C ASN A 94 -5.32 -6.58 -2.72
N PRO A 95 -5.27 -7.69 -1.95
CA PRO A 95 -4.30 -8.77 -2.17
C PRO A 95 -4.28 -9.30 -3.60
N ASP A 96 -5.44 -9.41 -4.26
CA ASP A 96 -5.55 -9.94 -5.61
C ASP A 96 -4.90 -9.04 -6.66
N ALA A 97 -4.77 -7.74 -6.37
CA ALA A 97 -4.12 -6.76 -7.22
C ALA A 97 -2.58 -6.78 -7.10
N ASN A 98 -2.03 -7.51 -6.12
CA ASN A 98 -0.60 -7.65 -5.95
C ASN A 98 -0.02 -8.61 -7.00
N THR A 99 0.39 -8.04 -8.14
CA THR A 99 0.96 -8.77 -9.27
C THR A 99 2.23 -9.54 -8.90
N LEU A 100 3.03 -9.05 -7.95
CA LEU A 100 4.26 -9.71 -7.50
C LEU A 100 3.98 -10.95 -6.64
N LEU A 101 2.96 -10.88 -5.78
CA LEU A 101 2.50 -12.07 -5.04
C LEU A 101 1.89 -13.10 -5.99
N ARG A 102 1.10 -12.65 -6.97
CA ARG A 102 0.55 -13.55 -7.99
C ARG A 102 1.64 -14.24 -8.80
N GLU A 103 2.65 -13.51 -9.25
CA GLU A 103 3.83 -14.09 -9.92
C GLU A 103 4.53 -15.14 -9.05
N LEU A 104 4.68 -14.85 -7.75
CA LEU A 104 5.29 -15.78 -6.81
C LEU A 104 4.49 -17.07 -6.66
N ILE A 105 3.16 -16.97 -6.57
CA ILE A 105 2.25 -18.13 -6.48
C ILE A 105 2.28 -18.95 -7.78
N ASP A 106 2.22 -18.29 -8.94
CA ASP A 106 2.05 -18.95 -10.23
C ASP A 106 3.36 -19.56 -10.76
N ILE A 107 4.50 -18.88 -10.54
CA ILE A 107 5.78 -19.17 -11.22
C ILE A 107 6.94 -19.32 -10.22
N GLY A 108 6.76 -18.95 -8.95
CA GLY A 108 7.83 -19.01 -7.94
C GLY A 108 8.88 -17.91 -8.07
N THR A 109 8.58 -16.82 -8.79
CA THR A 109 9.51 -15.70 -9.02
C THR A 109 8.92 -14.36 -8.60
N ILE A 110 9.80 -13.36 -8.43
CA ILE A 110 9.44 -11.96 -8.24
C ILE A 110 10.24 -11.16 -9.27
N ASN A 111 9.56 -10.43 -10.15
CA ASN A 111 10.18 -9.71 -11.26
C ASN A 111 11.07 -10.62 -12.12
N GLY A 112 10.60 -11.84 -12.40
CA GLY A 112 11.28 -12.85 -13.21
C GLY A 112 12.53 -13.47 -12.57
N LYS A 113 12.75 -13.26 -11.27
CA LYS A 113 13.91 -13.81 -10.54
C LYS A 113 13.46 -14.61 -9.32
N PRO A 114 14.19 -15.67 -8.94
CA PRO A 114 13.94 -16.35 -7.69
C PRO A 114 14.06 -15.37 -6.49
N PRO A 115 13.14 -15.43 -5.51
CA PRO A 115 13.22 -14.58 -4.34
C PRO A 115 14.50 -14.85 -3.54
N VAL A 116 15.18 -13.79 -3.11
CA VAL A 116 16.43 -13.89 -2.32
C VAL A 116 16.19 -14.20 -0.84
N ALA A 117 14.94 -14.07 -0.39
CA ALA A 117 14.45 -14.37 0.95
C ALA A 117 12.92 -14.54 0.89
N PRO A 118 12.30 -15.24 1.87
CA PRO A 118 10.85 -15.20 2.04
C PRO A 118 10.34 -13.76 2.17
N MET A 119 9.24 -13.46 1.50
CA MET A 119 8.66 -12.12 1.42
C MET A 119 7.30 -12.13 2.09
N ALA A 120 7.07 -11.20 3.02
CA ALA A 120 5.79 -10.99 3.67
C ALA A 120 5.20 -9.67 3.16
N TRP A 121 4.27 -9.73 2.22
CA TRP A 121 3.54 -8.54 1.78
C TRP A 121 2.57 -8.10 2.87
N LEU A 122 2.49 -6.79 3.08
CA LEU A 122 1.70 -6.17 4.14
C LEU A 122 0.49 -5.39 3.59
N GLY A 123 0.46 -5.16 2.28
CA GLY A 123 -0.57 -4.39 1.58
C GLY A 123 0.03 -3.47 0.52
N ASP A 124 -0.79 -2.57 0.00
CA ASP A 124 -0.37 -1.61 -1.02
C ASP A 124 0.55 -0.52 -0.45
N ALA A 125 1.28 0.15 -1.34
CA ALA A 125 2.15 1.26 -0.97
C ALA A 125 1.38 2.59 -1.05
N ILE A 126 1.63 3.49 -0.09
CA ILE A 126 1.14 4.87 -0.12
C ILE A 126 1.79 5.73 -1.24
N ALA A 127 2.79 5.17 -1.92
CA ALA A 127 3.54 5.83 -2.98
C ALA A 127 3.47 4.98 -4.26
N ILE A 128 3.71 5.61 -5.41
CA ILE A 128 3.78 4.93 -6.71
C ILE A 128 5.07 4.08 -6.76
N LYS A 129 5.00 2.87 -6.19
CA LYS A 129 6.05 1.85 -6.13
C LYS A 129 5.42 0.49 -5.85
N ASP A 130 6.25 -0.54 -5.82
CA ASP A 130 5.84 -1.90 -5.47
C ASP A 130 5.12 -1.97 -4.10
N PRO A 131 4.19 -2.92 -3.91
CA PRO A 131 3.50 -3.12 -2.65
C PRO A 131 4.44 -3.25 -1.44
N THR A 132 3.94 -2.84 -0.28
CA THR A 132 4.72 -2.84 0.96
C THR A 132 5.06 -4.28 1.37
N VAL A 133 6.36 -4.56 1.55
CA VAL A 133 6.85 -5.91 1.81
C VAL A 133 7.98 -5.93 2.84
N ALA A 134 7.97 -6.94 3.72
CA ALA A 134 9.05 -7.26 4.64
C ALA A 134 9.80 -8.51 4.17
N ALA A 135 11.11 -8.41 3.97
CA ALA A 135 11.95 -9.53 3.54
C ALA A 135 12.58 -10.26 4.74
N PHE A 136 12.35 -11.57 4.84
CA PHE A 136 12.81 -12.40 5.96
C PHE A 136 14.13 -13.12 5.65
N ARG A 137 15.26 -12.41 5.72
CA ARG A 137 16.59 -13.01 5.49
C ARG A 137 16.97 -13.98 6.61
N ARG A 138 17.79 -14.99 6.29
CA ARG A 138 18.38 -15.92 7.27
C ARG A 138 19.46 -15.26 8.12
N GLN A 139 19.06 -14.31 8.96
CA GLN A 139 19.90 -13.59 9.90
C GLN A 139 19.12 -13.34 11.20
N GLY A 140 19.85 -13.20 12.31
CA GLY A 140 19.24 -12.84 13.59
C GLY A 140 18.51 -11.50 13.53
N GLY A 141 17.45 -11.35 14.31
CA GLY A 141 16.66 -10.11 14.39
C GLY A 141 15.62 -9.92 13.29
N THR A 142 15.39 -10.94 12.45
CA THR A 142 14.41 -10.88 11.37
C THR A 142 13.00 -11.20 11.90
N ASN A 143 12.41 -10.24 12.61
CA ASN A 143 11.08 -10.33 13.20
C ASN A 143 10.19 -9.21 12.65
N LEU A 144 8.89 -9.46 12.55
CA LEU A 144 7.89 -8.45 12.23
C LEU A 144 6.96 -8.27 13.43
N LEU A 145 6.73 -7.01 13.82
CA LEU A 145 5.77 -6.63 14.85
C LEU A 145 4.75 -5.68 14.24
N ILE A 146 3.47 -6.02 14.37
CA ILE A 146 2.36 -5.17 13.94
C ILE A 146 1.74 -4.54 15.19
N VAL A 147 1.63 -3.22 15.22
CA VAL A 147 1.07 -2.46 16.35
C VAL A 147 -0.01 -1.53 15.81
N GLY A 148 -1.21 -1.60 16.39
CA GLY A 148 -2.33 -0.76 16.00
C GLY A 148 -3.50 -0.86 16.97
N GLN A 149 -4.43 0.09 16.87
CA GLN A 149 -5.65 0.10 17.68
C GLN A 149 -6.77 -0.77 17.08
N ARG A 150 -6.64 -1.12 15.80
CA ARG A 150 -7.61 -1.89 15.02
C ARG A 150 -7.13 -3.33 14.86
N GLU A 151 -7.72 -4.22 15.64
CA GLU A 151 -7.40 -5.64 15.65
C GLU A 151 -7.72 -6.32 14.30
N ASP A 152 -8.81 -5.91 13.66
CA ASP A 152 -9.23 -6.41 12.36
C ASP A 152 -8.16 -6.16 11.28
N LEU A 153 -7.63 -4.94 11.22
CA LEU A 153 -6.53 -4.59 10.31
C LEU A 153 -5.24 -5.35 10.62
N ALA A 154 -4.88 -5.48 11.91
CA ALA A 154 -3.70 -6.23 12.30
C ALA A 154 -3.81 -7.71 11.87
N THR A 155 -4.98 -8.30 12.06
CA THR A 155 -5.30 -9.66 11.62
C THR A 155 -5.21 -9.79 10.10
N SER A 156 -5.79 -8.85 9.32
CA SER A 156 -5.70 -8.88 7.86
C SER A 156 -4.26 -8.76 7.34
N ILE A 157 -3.44 -7.88 7.93
CA ILE A 157 -2.03 -7.72 7.57
C ILE A 157 -1.25 -9.00 7.89
N LEU A 158 -1.51 -9.62 9.05
CA LEU A 158 -0.86 -10.88 9.43
C LEU A 158 -1.28 -12.04 8.51
N SER A 159 -2.56 -12.11 8.13
CA SER A 159 -3.06 -13.09 7.15
C SER A 159 -2.36 -12.92 5.81
N MET A 160 -2.27 -11.68 5.29
CA MET A 160 -1.57 -11.38 4.03
C MET A 160 -0.09 -11.75 4.08
N ALA A 161 0.60 -11.43 5.19
CA ALA A 161 1.98 -11.82 5.41
C ALA A 161 2.15 -13.34 5.45
N THR A 162 1.23 -14.06 6.10
CA THR A 162 1.28 -15.53 6.21
C THR A 162 1.08 -16.19 4.84
N VAL A 163 0.08 -15.78 4.06
CA VAL A 163 -0.13 -16.27 2.68
C VAL A 163 1.09 -16.02 1.81
N SER A 164 1.68 -14.83 1.92
CA SER A 164 2.88 -14.44 1.18
C SER A 164 4.08 -15.33 1.49
N LEU A 165 4.32 -15.58 2.77
CA LEU A 165 5.41 -16.45 3.24
C LEU A 165 5.18 -17.90 2.82
N ALA A 166 3.93 -18.37 2.86
CA ALA A 166 3.53 -19.68 2.40
C ALA A 166 3.75 -19.84 0.89
N ALA A 167 3.34 -18.86 0.08
CA ALA A 167 3.54 -18.84 -1.37
C ALA A 167 5.03 -18.93 -1.76
N GLY A 168 5.89 -18.19 -1.07
CA GLY A 168 7.35 -18.24 -1.32
C GLY A 168 8.05 -19.49 -0.79
N SER A 169 7.30 -20.39 -0.14
CA SER A 169 7.83 -21.56 0.53
C SER A 169 7.13 -22.82 0.04
N ASP A 170 7.32 -23.19 -1.22
CA ASP A 170 6.63 -24.35 -1.78
C ASP A 170 6.80 -25.61 -0.92
N PRO A 171 5.71 -26.25 -0.47
CA PRO A 171 5.85 -27.52 0.20
C PRO A 171 6.32 -28.63 -0.75
N TYR A 172 6.03 -28.62 -2.07
CA TYR A 172 6.63 -29.44 -3.15
C TYR A 172 6.07 -29.12 -4.58
N PRO A 173 6.95 -28.95 -5.59
CA PRO A 173 6.66 -29.42 -6.95
C PRO A 173 7.72 -30.49 -7.33
N GLY A 174 7.44 -31.77 -7.06
CA GLY A 174 8.22 -32.91 -7.57
C GLY A 174 9.35 -33.50 -6.69
N GLY A 175 9.39 -33.24 -5.37
CA GLY A 175 10.42 -33.75 -4.45
C GLY A 175 9.89 -34.64 -3.30
N ALA A 176 10.80 -35.18 -2.47
CA ALA A 176 10.48 -36.10 -1.37
C ALA A 176 10.32 -35.39 -0.02
N ILE A 177 9.22 -35.69 0.70
CA ILE A 177 8.79 -35.13 1.99
C ILE A 177 9.95 -34.75 2.94
N GLY A 178 10.13 -33.44 3.15
CA GLY A 178 11.21 -32.79 3.89
C GLY A 178 10.92 -31.28 4.04
N LYS A 179 11.28 -30.69 5.19
CA LYS A 179 10.58 -29.56 5.83
C LYS A 179 10.40 -28.30 4.97
N ALA A 180 9.22 -28.24 4.34
CA ALA A 180 8.47 -27.04 4.02
C ALA A 180 8.42 -26.08 5.23
N SER A 181 8.24 -24.78 4.99
CA SER A 181 8.04 -23.80 6.06
C SER A 181 6.93 -24.27 7.02
N ARG A 182 7.25 -24.31 8.32
CA ARG A 182 6.28 -24.63 9.38
C ARG A 182 5.72 -23.33 9.93
N PHE A 183 4.41 -23.23 10.00
CA PHE A 183 3.72 -22.10 10.63
C PHE A 183 3.19 -22.55 11.99
N VAL A 184 3.43 -21.74 13.01
CA VAL A 184 2.90 -21.98 14.36
C VAL A 184 2.14 -20.72 14.76
N LEU A 185 0.82 -20.85 14.89
CA LEU A 185 -0.07 -19.77 15.27
C LEU A 185 -0.32 -19.85 16.78
N PHE A 186 0.09 -18.80 17.49
CA PHE A 186 -0.25 -18.63 18.90
C PHE A 186 -1.42 -17.66 19.00
N GLU A 187 -2.60 -18.16 19.35
CA GLU A 187 -3.78 -17.32 19.56
C GLU A 187 -3.90 -16.90 21.05
N PRO A 188 -4.20 -15.63 21.34
CA PRO A 188 -4.47 -15.18 22.71
C PRO A 188 -5.80 -15.75 23.21
N ALA A 189 -5.97 -15.85 24.54
CA ALA A 189 -7.16 -16.45 25.17
C ALA A 189 -8.50 -15.77 24.82
N ILE A 190 -8.50 -14.53 24.33
CA ILE A 190 -9.71 -13.82 23.89
C ILE A 190 -10.19 -14.33 22.52
N ALA A 191 -9.33 -14.94 21.72
CA ALA A 191 -9.72 -15.59 20.46
C ALA A 191 -10.58 -16.85 20.68
N GLU A 192 -10.51 -17.48 21.87
CA GLU A 192 -11.36 -18.62 22.24
C GLU A 192 -12.87 -18.24 22.30
N GLU A 193 -13.20 -16.96 22.47
CA GLU A 193 -14.59 -16.47 22.45
C GLU A 193 -15.15 -16.36 21.02
N HIS A 194 -14.27 -16.31 20.01
CA HIS A 194 -14.61 -16.14 18.59
C HIS A 194 -13.76 -17.06 17.68
N PRO A 195 -14.02 -18.39 17.67
CA PRO A 195 -13.18 -19.39 16.97
C PRO A 195 -13.12 -19.24 15.43
N ASP A 196 -13.90 -18.33 14.86
CA ASP A 196 -13.96 -18.03 13.44
C ASP A 196 -13.04 -16.86 13.02
N THR A 197 -11.90 -16.70 13.69
CA THR A 197 -10.94 -15.66 13.30
C THR A 197 -10.45 -15.89 11.86
N MET A 198 -10.18 -14.81 11.13
CA MET A 198 -9.67 -14.88 9.76
C MET A 198 -8.38 -15.73 9.66
N LEU A 199 -7.54 -15.71 10.70
CA LEU A 199 -6.29 -16.48 10.77
C LEU A 199 -6.54 -17.98 10.94
N SER A 200 -7.48 -18.37 11.80
CA SER A 200 -7.85 -19.78 11.97
C SER A 200 -8.44 -20.37 10.69
N ARG A 201 -9.28 -19.59 9.97
CA ARG A 201 -9.81 -20.01 8.66
C ARG A 201 -8.76 -20.06 7.56
N LEU A 202 -7.71 -19.25 7.63
CA LEU A 202 -6.63 -19.24 6.64
C LEU A 202 -5.95 -20.61 6.51
N ILE A 203 -5.92 -21.36 7.61
CA ILE A 203 -5.28 -22.67 7.70
C ILE A 203 -5.87 -23.66 6.70
N GLU A 204 -7.18 -23.59 6.47
CA GLU A 204 -7.88 -24.47 5.54
C GLU A 204 -7.44 -24.30 4.08
N PHE A 205 -6.82 -23.16 3.76
CA PHE A 205 -6.43 -22.79 2.40
C PHE A 205 -4.93 -22.91 2.12
N LEU A 206 -4.11 -23.18 3.14
CA LEU A 206 -2.66 -23.28 3.00
C LEU A 206 -2.21 -24.75 2.93
N PRO A 207 -1.37 -25.12 1.96
CA PRO A 207 -0.88 -26.50 1.81
C PRO A 207 0.20 -26.89 2.82
N HIS A 208 0.52 -26.01 3.78
CA HIS A 208 1.63 -26.15 4.73
C HIS A 208 1.19 -26.82 6.04
N GLU A 209 2.16 -27.34 6.78
CA GLU A 209 1.94 -27.75 8.17
C GLU A 209 1.74 -26.49 9.03
N ILE A 210 0.54 -26.34 9.57
CA ILE A 210 0.17 -25.24 10.46
C ILE A 210 -0.29 -25.83 11.80
N GLU A 211 0.39 -25.43 12.87
CA GLU A 211 0.06 -25.81 14.23
C GLU A 211 -0.59 -24.63 14.96
N VAL A 212 -1.82 -24.81 15.46
CA VAL A 212 -2.47 -23.83 16.31
C VAL A 212 -2.21 -24.19 17.76
N VAL A 213 -1.56 -23.29 18.48
CA VAL A 213 -1.25 -23.45 19.90
C VAL A 213 -2.19 -22.53 20.67
N SER A 214 -3.15 -23.15 21.36
CA SER A 214 -4.03 -22.46 22.31
C SER A 214 -3.34 -22.30 23.67
N ARG A 215 -3.99 -21.58 24.59
CA ARG A 215 -3.52 -21.43 25.96
C ARG A 215 -3.47 -22.77 26.72
N LEU A 216 -4.29 -23.76 26.33
CA LEU A 216 -4.32 -25.10 26.93
C LEU A 216 -3.37 -26.11 26.26
N GLY A 217 -2.64 -25.69 25.23
CA GLY A 217 -1.74 -26.55 24.45
C GLY A 217 -2.12 -26.60 22.97
N VAL A 218 -1.51 -27.55 22.25
CA VAL A 218 -1.81 -27.82 20.85
C VAL A 218 -3.22 -28.36 20.74
N VAL A 219 -4.06 -27.74 19.92
CA VAL A 219 -5.44 -28.18 19.64
C VAL A 219 -5.43 -29.23 18.53
#